data_AF-A1S049-F1
#
_entry.id   AF-A1S049-F1
#
_cell.length_a   1.000
_cell.length_b   1.000
_cell.length_c   1.000
_cell.angle_alpha   90.00
_cell.angle_beta   90.00
_cell.angle_gamma   90.00
#
_symmetry.space_group_name_H-M   'P 1'
#
loop_
_entity.id
_entity.type
_entity.pdbx_description
1 polymer ?
#
loop_
_entity_poly.entity_id
_entity_poly.type
_entity_poly.pdbx_seq_one_letter_code
_entity_poly.pdbx_strand_id
1 'polypeptide(L)'
;MRHMGFMPRIHDIRELLAIIYKYTRDSRVDELMRRFRRELRDLVEGYVVARYGSIDYSRDDAEVCIGLMRDLWRLIESVEGGCVR
;
A
#
# COMPACT_ATOMS: atom_id res chain seq x y z
N MET A 1 4.06 -2.68 11.55
CA MET A 1 3.60 -4.08 11.68
C MET A 1 4.11 -4.81 12.93
N ARG A 2 4.71 -4.12 13.92
CA ARG A 2 5.30 -4.79 15.10
C ARG A 2 4.26 -5.29 16.10
N HIS A 3 3.02 -4.79 16.02
CA HIS A 3 1.94 -5.10 16.96
C HIS A 3 0.84 -6.02 16.39
N MET A 4 0.92 -6.42 15.12
CA MET A 4 -0.11 -7.29 14.51
C MET A 4 0.03 -8.77 14.91
N GLY A 5 1.13 -9.16 15.60
CA GLY A 5 1.38 -10.53 16.03
C GLY A 5 1.63 -11.54 14.90
N PHE A 6 1.44 -11.14 13.64
CA PHE A 6 1.81 -11.91 12.45
C PHE A 6 2.37 -10.97 11.37
N MET A 7 3.30 -11.49 10.57
CA MET A 7 3.81 -10.79 9.38
C MET A 7 3.08 -11.34 8.15
N PRO A 8 2.20 -10.55 7.50
CA PRO A 8 1.49 -11.01 6.33
C PRO A 8 2.47 -11.30 5.19
N ARG A 9 2.54 -12.56 4.72
CA ARG A 9 3.30 -12.92 3.50
C ARG A 9 2.47 -12.64 2.26
N ILE A 10 2.02 -11.40 2.13
CA ILE A 10 1.10 -10.98 1.09
C ILE A 10 1.89 -10.18 0.06
N HIS A 11 1.73 -10.53 -1.21
CA HIS A 11 2.35 -9.83 -2.34
C HIS A 11 1.42 -8.79 -2.97
N ASP A 12 0.15 -8.76 -2.55
CA ASP A 12 -0.85 -7.78 -2.96
C ASP A 12 -0.94 -6.64 -1.92
N ILE A 13 -0.55 -5.45 -2.35
CA ILE A 13 -0.60 -4.24 -1.52
C ILE A 13 -2.03 -3.85 -1.13
N ARG A 14 -3.03 -4.16 -1.95
CA ARG A 14 -4.45 -3.87 -1.67
C ARG A 14 -4.96 -4.76 -0.54
N GLU A 15 -4.53 -6.01 -0.51
CA GLU A 15 -4.85 -6.95 0.55
C GLU A 15 -4.14 -6.56 1.87
N LEU A 16 -2.90 -6.07 1.77
CA LEU A 16 -2.20 -5.47 2.92
C LEU A 16 -2.95 -4.25 3.48
N LEU A 17 -3.39 -3.33 2.63
CA LEU A 17 -4.16 -2.15 3.02
C LEU A 17 -5.50 -2.53 3.66
N ALA A 18 -6.18 -3.54 3.12
CA ALA A 18 -7.42 -4.07 3.69
C ALA A 18 -7.21 -4.64 5.10
N ILE A 19 -6.09 -5.34 5.34
CA ILE A 19 -5.71 -5.81 6.68
C ILE A 19 -5.43 -4.64 7.61
N ILE A 20 -4.65 -3.65 7.16
CA ILE A 20 -4.36 -2.45 7.95
C ILE A 20 -5.69 -1.79 8.36
N TYR A 21 -6.60 -1.52 7.42
CA TYR A 21 -7.91 -0.98 7.74
C TYR A 21 -8.72 -1.85 8.69
N LYS A 22 -8.71 -3.18 8.52
CA LYS A 22 -9.44 -4.11 9.40
C LYS A 22 -8.98 -3.98 10.86
N TYR A 23 -7.67 -3.84 11.09
CA TYR A 23 -7.09 -3.75 12.44
C TYR A 23 -7.15 -2.34 13.03
N THR A 24 -7.01 -1.30 12.21
CA THR A 24 -6.89 0.08 12.68
C THR A 24 -8.23 0.82 12.64
N ARG A 25 -9.16 0.38 11.79
CA ARG A 25 -10.42 1.05 11.44
C ARG A 25 -10.27 2.52 11.05
N ASP A 26 -9.06 2.90 10.65
CA ASP A 26 -8.72 4.27 10.31
C ASP A 26 -9.29 4.64 8.93
N SER A 27 -10.21 5.60 8.91
CA SER A 27 -10.87 6.05 7.67
C SER A 27 -9.90 6.61 6.64
N ARG A 28 -8.72 7.08 7.05
CA ARG A 28 -7.67 7.56 6.13
C ARG A 28 -7.13 6.44 5.26
N VAL A 29 -7.12 5.20 5.75
CA VAL A 29 -6.73 4.02 4.96
C VAL A 29 -7.77 3.74 3.89
N ASP A 30 -9.06 3.78 4.24
CA ASP A 30 -10.15 3.59 3.27
C ASP A 30 -10.18 4.69 2.22
N GLU A 31 -9.97 5.95 2.63
CA GLU A 31 -9.90 7.09 1.72
C GLU A 31 -8.73 6.97 0.74
N LEU A 32 -7.55 6.56 1.22
CA LEU A 32 -6.38 6.30 0.37
C LEU A 32 -6.66 5.17 -0.62
N MET A 33 -7.24 4.05 -0.16
CA MET A 33 -7.61 2.92 -1.02
C MET A 33 -8.63 3.31 -2.10
N ARG A 34 -9.58 4.18 -1.77
CA ARG A 34 -10.59 4.69 -2.72
C ARG A 34 -9.97 5.65 -3.73
N ARG A 35 -9.16 6.61 -3.24
CA ARG A 35 -8.52 7.65 -4.06
C ARG A 35 -7.57 7.05 -5.09
N PHE A 36 -6.78 6.07 -4.70
CA PHE A 36 -5.74 5.46 -5.55
C PHE A 36 -6.13 4.08 -6.07
N ARG A 37 -7.44 3.81 -6.21
CA ARG A 37 -7.92 2.46 -6.56
C ARG A 37 -7.35 1.96 -7.89
N ARG A 38 -7.17 2.85 -8.87
CA ARG A 38 -6.68 2.51 -10.21
C ARG A 38 -5.17 2.30 -10.18
N GLU A 39 -4.46 3.22 -9.58
CA GLU A 39 -3.01 3.21 -9.39
C GLU A 39 -2.55 2.00 -8.59
N LEU A 40 -3.30 1.60 -7.55
CA LEU A 40 -3.05 0.38 -6.78
C LEU A 40 -3.28 -0.89 -7.61
N ARG A 41 -4.22 -0.89 -8.56
CA ARG A 41 -4.41 -2.01 -9.49
C ARG A 41 -3.24 -2.07 -10.46
N ASP A 42 -2.90 -0.95 -11.07
CA ASP A 42 -1.83 -0.84 -12.06
C ASP A 42 -0.48 -1.21 -11.43
N LEU A 43 -0.26 -0.88 -10.15
CA LEU A 43 0.93 -1.28 -9.39
C LEU A 43 1.01 -2.80 -9.16
N VAL A 44 -0.11 -3.45 -8.81
CA VAL A 44 -0.15 -4.92 -8.60
C VAL A 44 0.02 -5.65 -9.92
N GLU A 45 -0.68 -5.21 -10.95
CA GLU A 45 -0.54 -5.74 -12.31
C GLU A 45 0.89 -5.53 -12.80
N GLY A 46 1.46 -4.36 -12.56
CA GLY A 46 2.82 -4.06 -12.95
C GLY A 46 3.87 -4.91 -12.23
N TYR A 47 3.68 -5.20 -10.95
CA TYR A 47 4.53 -6.13 -10.21
C TYR A 47 4.46 -7.57 -10.77
N VAL A 48 3.28 -8.02 -11.20
CA VAL A 48 3.08 -9.33 -11.83
C VAL A 48 3.72 -9.33 -13.22
N VAL A 49 3.48 -8.32 -14.04
CA VAL A 49 3.97 -8.29 -15.42
C VAL A 49 5.46 -8.00 -15.48
N ALA A 50 6.04 -7.15 -14.64
CA ALA A 50 7.49 -6.92 -14.60
C ALA A 50 8.29 -8.19 -14.29
N ARG A 51 7.68 -9.19 -13.64
CA ARG A 51 8.29 -10.51 -13.41
C ARG A 51 8.23 -11.44 -14.62
N TYR A 52 7.28 -11.25 -15.53
CA TYR A 52 6.97 -12.21 -16.59
C TYR A 52 6.86 -11.60 -18.00
N GLY A 53 7.09 -10.29 -18.15
CA GLY A 53 6.96 -9.56 -19.40
C GLY A 53 7.78 -8.27 -19.42
N SER A 54 8.07 -7.79 -20.62
CA SER A 54 8.74 -6.52 -20.89
C SER A 54 7.71 -5.40 -21.02
N ILE A 55 7.39 -4.73 -19.91
CA ILE A 55 6.64 -3.47 -19.91
C ILE A 55 7.64 -2.32 -19.69
N ASP A 56 7.56 -1.31 -20.55
CA ASP A 56 8.18 -0.02 -20.32
C ASP A 56 7.29 0.80 -19.37
N TYR A 57 7.77 1.02 -18.15
CA TYR A 57 7.17 2.00 -17.23
C TYR A 57 7.74 3.38 -17.54
N SER A 58 6.88 4.39 -17.65
CA SER A 58 7.36 5.77 -17.73
C SER A 58 7.91 6.23 -16.38
N ARG A 59 8.74 7.27 -16.41
CA ARG A 59 9.22 7.91 -15.19
C ARG A 59 8.06 8.43 -14.33
N ASP A 60 7.00 8.93 -14.96
CA ASP A 60 5.84 9.48 -14.26
C ASP A 60 5.09 8.39 -13.49
N ASP A 61 4.95 7.19 -14.08
CA ASP A 61 4.35 6.03 -13.41
C ASP A 61 5.15 5.64 -12.16
N ALA A 62 6.48 5.65 -12.26
CA ALA A 62 7.36 5.35 -11.13
C ALA A 62 7.25 6.43 -10.03
N GLU A 63 7.19 7.71 -10.39
CA GLU A 63 7.04 8.80 -9.43
C GLU A 63 5.70 8.75 -8.70
N VAL A 64 4.60 8.41 -9.38
CA VAL A 64 3.29 8.17 -8.76
C VAL A 64 3.35 7.02 -7.75
N CYS A 65 3.97 5.90 -8.12
CA CYS A 65 4.11 4.74 -7.24
C CYS A 65 4.95 5.06 -6.00
N ILE A 66 6.06 5.79 -6.16
CA ILE A 66 6.91 6.23 -5.05
C ILE A 66 6.14 7.18 -4.12
N GLY A 67 5.36 8.12 -4.69
CA GLY A 67 4.50 9.02 -3.94
C GLY A 67 3.50 8.25 -3.07
N LEU A 68 2.83 7.28 -3.67
CA LEU A 68 1.87 6.41 -2.97
C LEU A 68 2.53 5.63 -1.81
N MET A 69 3.72 5.07 -2.02
CA MET A 69 4.42 4.37 -0.93
C MET A 69 4.86 5.30 0.20
N ARG A 70 5.24 6.54 -0.10
CA ARG A 70 5.58 7.53 0.93
C ARG A 70 4.37 7.91 1.78
N ASP A 71 3.23 8.13 1.15
CA ASP A 71 2.00 8.46 1.86
C ASP A 71 1.53 7.27 2.72
N LEU A 72 1.63 6.06 2.20
CA LEU A 72 1.35 4.84 2.95
C LEU A 72 2.29 4.68 4.15
N TRP A 73 3.58 4.92 3.96
CA TRP A 73 4.57 4.80 5.05
C TRP A 73 4.26 5.78 6.18
N ARG A 74 3.98 7.05 5.86
CA ARG A 74 3.58 8.06 6.84
C ARG A 74 2.30 7.69 7.57
N LEU A 75 1.33 7.11 6.85
CA LEU A 75 0.09 6.64 7.47
C LEU A 75 0.39 5.54 8.49
N ILE A 76 1.18 4.54 8.10
CA ILE A 76 1.59 3.43 8.97
C ILE A 76 2.35 3.96 10.20
N GLU A 77 3.31 4.86 10.02
CA GLU A 77 4.03 5.49 11.14
C GLU A 77 3.10 6.26 12.07
N SER A 78 2.11 6.99 11.53
CA SER A 78 1.13 7.71 12.35
C SER A 78 0.25 6.76 13.17
N VAL A 79 -0.07 5.59 12.62
CA VAL A 79 -0.92 4.59 13.26
C VAL A 79 -0.15 3.77 14.29
N GLU A 80 1.12 3.41 14.01
CA GLU A 80 1.96 2.70 14.98
C GLU A 80 2.50 3.63 16.09
N GLY A 81 2.85 4.87 15.76
CA GLY A 81 3.33 5.86 16.72
C GLY A 81 2.25 6.40 17.67
N GLY A 82 0.97 6.29 17.29
CA GLY A 82 -0.17 6.66 18.13
C GLY A 82 -0.58 5.58 19.15
N CYS A 83 -0.05 4.37 19.05
CA CYS A 83 -0.37 3.24 19.93
C CYS A 83 0.64 3.12 21.10
N VAL A 84 1.07 4.25 21.66
CA VAL A 84 1.75 4.31 22.96
C VAL A 84 0.87 5.12 23.90
N ARG A 85 -0.10 4.45 24.53
CA ARG A 85 -0.63 4.78 25.85
C ARG A 85 -0.98 3.50 26.56
#